data_AF-A0A0W1ARH9-F1
#
_entry.id   AF-A0A0W1ARH9-F1
#
_cell.length_a   1.000
_cell.length_b   1.000
_cell.length_c   1.000
_cell.angle_alpha   90.00
_cell.angle_beta   90.00
_cell.angle_gamma   90.00
#
_symmetry.space_group_name_H-M   'P 1'
#
loop_
_entity.id
_entity.type
_entity.pdbx_description
1 polymer ?
#
loop_
_entity_poly.entity_id
_entity_poly.type
_entity_poly.pdbx_seq_one_letter_code
_entity_poly.pdbx_strand_id
1 'polypeptide(L)'
;MLSVETSKEVFFYWKVIIEPDQIAYLGTRSFDGSLMKMDSSEIRDFLIEVKDYKTLILDIRGNGGGNSTYWRINMVPQLINKPITYNTYYLYRGGEYAETFMQSRRLTEGLQPIANIKDERLSKIPREATTMFKNYNKNVDIVTPYHSVGFKGEIYLLVDSSVYSSAEGFAVIRQRYRVCYGCWWKNWW
;
A
#
# COMPACT_ATOMS: atom_id res chain seq x y z
N MET A 1 17.12 7.25 45.06
CA MET A 1 17.19 7.99 43.79
C MET A 1 16.67 7.05 42.72
N LEU A 2 15.40 7.21 42.32
CA LEU A 2 14.73 6.32 41.38
C LEU A 2 15.32 6.54 39.99
N SER A 3 15.89 5.49 39.41
CA SER A 3 16.30 5.42 38.01
C SER A 3 15.03 5.47 37.16
N VAL A 4 14.88 6.53 36.35
CA VAL A 4 13.87 6.54 35.28
C VAL A 4 14.53 5.84 34.09
N GLU A 5 14.26 4.55 33.99
CA GLU A 5 14.62 3.74 32.82
C GLU A 5 13.63 4.09 31.70
N THR A 6 13.97 5.08 30.88
CA THR A 6 13.23 5.34 29.64
C THR A 6 13.55 4.22 28.65
N SER A 7 12.77 3.14 28.67
CA SER A 7 12.65 2.26 27.52
C SER A 7 12.06 3.09 26.39
N LYS A 8 12.90 3.57 25.48
CA LYS A 8 12.43 4.12 24.20
C LYS A 8 11.79 2.96 23.44
N GLU A 9 10.48 2.79 23.58
CA GLU A 9 9.71 2.00 22.62
C GLU A 9 9.90 2.67 21.26
N VAL A 10 10.65 2.02 20.38
CA VAL A 10 10.84 2.49 19.02
C VAL A 10 9.56 2.14 18.27
N PHE A 11 8.55 3.01 18.41
CA PHE A 11 7.38 2.94 17.55
C PHE A 11 7.80 3.37 16.15
N PHE A 12 7.70 2.45 15.19
CA PHE A 12 7.93 2.73 13.76
C PHE A 12 6.72 3.40 13.10
N TYR A 13 5.65 3.62 13.87
CA TYR A 13 4.52 4.48 13.51
C TYR A 13 4.43 5.68 14.46
N TRP A 14 3.79 6.75 14.01
CA TRP A 14 3.50 7.92 14.84
C TRP A 14 2.13 8.49 14.49
N LYS A 15 1.43 9.00 15.51
CA LYS A 15 0.08 9.57 15.40
C LYS A 15 0.06 10.99 15.95
N VAL A 16 -0.64 11.89 15.27
CA VAL A 16 -0.76 13.31 15.66
C VAL A 16 -2.17 13.80 15.34
N ILE A 17 -2.80 14.48 16.29
CA ILE A 17 -3.96 15.33 16.01
C ILE A 17 -3.42 16.70 15.58
N ILE A 18 -3.60 17.04 14.31
CA ILE A 18 -3.14 18.32 13.75
C ILE A 18 -4.13 19.42 14.11
N GLU A 19 -5.42 19.14 13.92
CA GLU A 19 -6.52 20.02 14.27
C GLU A 19 -7.64 19.18 14.89
N PRO A 20 -8.04 19.42 16.15
CA PRO A 20 -9.08 18.65 16.83
C PRO A 20 -10.36 18.58 16.02
N ASP A 21 -10.95 17.39 15.93
CA ASP A 21 -12.17 17.06 15.18
C ASP A 21 -12.12 17.32 13.66
N GLN A 22 -10.99 17.81 13.13
CA GLN A 22 -10.83 18.14 11.72
C GLN A 22 -9.80 17.25 11.04
N ILE A 23 -8.55 17.24 11.52
CA ILE A 23 -7.40 16.67 10.83
C ILE A 23 -6.58 15.79 11.77
N ALA A 24 -6.51 14.51 11.42
CA ALA A 24 -5.66 13.51 12.06
C ALA A 24 -4.54 13.08 11.10
N TYR A 25 -3.42 12.64 11.67
CA TYR A 25 -2.25 12.17 10.94
C TYR A 25 -1.75 10.84 11.53
N LEU A 26 -1.45 9.87 10.67
CA LEU A 26 -0.85 8.58 10.99
C LEU A 26 0.29 8.29 10.02
N GLY A 27 1.51 8.15 10.52
CA GLY A 27 2.69 7.82 9.73
C GLY A 27 3.28 6.46 10.08
N THR A 28 3.92 5.79 9.11
CA THR A 28 4.70 4.57 9.33
C THR A 28 5.88 4.47 8.36
N ARG A 29 7.06 4.16 8.88
CA ARG A 29 8.32 4.03 8.11
C ARG A 29 8.63 2.60 7.67
N SER A 30 7.86 1.61 8.09
CA SER A 30 8.09 0.23 7.72
C SER A 30 6.81 -0.59 7.80
N PHE A 31 6.68 -1.56 6.91
CA PHE A 31 5.69 -2.63 7.03
C PHE A 31 6.33 -3.92 7.55
N ASP A 32 7.23 -3.81 8.53
CA ASP A 32 7.84 -4.97 9.16
C ASP A 32 6.78 -5.88 9.80
N GLY A 33 6.74 -7.13 9.35
CA GLY A 33 5.82 -8.14 9.87
C GLY A 33 6.04 -8.44 11.35
N SER A 34 7.24 -8.18 11.89
CA SER A 34 7.55 -8.37 13.31
C SER A 34 6.74 -7.43 14.22
N LEU A 35 6.40 -6.24 13.73
CA LEU A 35 5.67 -5.19 14.46
C LEU A 35 4.16 -5.29 14.29
N MET A 36 3.70 -6.05 13.30
CA MET A 36 2.28 -6.13 12.90
C MET A 36 1.33 -6.39 14.06
N LYS A 37 1.68 -7.27 15.00
CA LYS A 37 0.82 -7.60 16.14
C LYS A 37 0.72 -6.45 17.14
N MET A 38 1.83 -5.77 17.41
CA MET A 38 1.89 -4.65 18.35
C MET A 38 1.17 -3.43 17.78
N ASP A 39 1.48 -3.08 16.53
CA ASP A 39 0.90 -1.90 15.88
C ASP A 39 -0.60 -2.07 15.59
N SER A 40 -1.10 -3.31 15.51
CA SER A 40 -2.51 -3.58 15.19
C SER A 40 -3.48 -2.97 16.20
N SER A 41 -3.23 -3.06 17.51
CA SER A 41 -4.14 -2.50 18.52
C SER A 41 -4.05 -0.97 18.53
N GLU A 42 -2.84 -0.44 18.49
CA GLU A 42 -2.58 0.99 18.58
C GLU A 42 -3.10 1.78 17.38
N ILE A 43 -2.93 1.23 16.17
CA ILE A 43 -3.49 1.82 14.95
C ILE A 43 -5.02 1.79 15.04
N ARG A 44 -5.60 0.66 15.45
CA ARG A 44 -7.06 0.52 15.54
C ARG A 44 -7.66 1.51 16.53
N ASP A 45 -7.07 1.64 17.70
CA ASP A 45 -7.59 2.55 18.74
C ASP A 45 -7.52 4.00 18.28
N PHE A 46 -6.43 4.39 17.61
CA PHE A 46 -6.35 5.71 16.99
C PHE A 46 -7.38 5.91 15.88
N LEU A 47 -7.59 4.91 15.02
CA LEU A 47 -8.59 4.99 13.96
C LEU A 47 -10.02 5.11 14.51
N ILE A 48 -10.31 4.53 15.67
CA ILE A 48 -11.59 4.72 16.38
C ILE A 48 -11.71 6.13 16.93
N GLU A 49 -10.66 6.64 17.57
CA GLU A 49 -10.61 8.00 18.13
C GLU A 49 -10.92 9.05 17.04
N VAL A 50 -10.35 8.88 15.85
CA VAL A 50 -10.47 9.86 14.76
C VAL A 50 -11.55 9.49 13.74
N LYS A 51 -12.41 8.49 14.01
CA LYS A 51 -13.35 7.95 13.01
C LYS A 51 -14.31 8.98 12.41
N ASP A 52 -14.65 10.01 13.20
CA ASP A 52 -15.59 11.08 12.83
C ASP A 52 -14.89 12.34 12.31
N TYR A 53 -13.56 12.33 12.16
CA TYR A 53 -12.79 13.46 11.66
C TYR A 53 -13.02 13.67 10.16
N LYS A 54 -12.90 14.92 9.70
CA LYS A 54 -13.06 15.26 8.28
C LYS A 54 -11.91 14.75 7.41
N THR A 55 -10.70 14.67 7.95
CA THR A 55 -9.49 14.33 7.19
C THR A 55 -8.55 13.43 8.00
N LEU A 56 -8.08 12.37 7.35
CA LEU A 56 -6.97 11.54 7.82
C LEU A 56 -5.82 11.59 6.82
N ILE A 57 -4.64 11.98 7.28
CA ILE A 57 -3.41 11.92 6.51
C ILE A 57 -2.66 10.65 6.88
N LEU A 58 -2.46 9.78 5.90
CA LEU A 58 -1.60 8.61 6.01
C LEU A 58 -0.24 8.97 5.40
N ASP A 59 0.86 8.75 6.12
CA ASP A 59 2.19 9.08 5.63
C ASP A 59 3.08 7.84 5.61
N ILE A 60 3.47 7.43 4.41
CA ILE A 60 4.39 6.32 4.19
C ILE A 60 5.69 6.79 3.53
N ARG A 61 6.00 8.10 3.56
CA ARG A 61 7.29 8.60 3.05
C ARG A 61 8.45 7.94 3.78
N GLY A 62 9.46 7.54 3.01
CA GLY A 62 10.60 6.77 3.53
C GLY A 62 10.29 5.29 3.83
N ASN A 63 9.08 4.79 3.56
CA ASN A 63 8.72 3.39 3.81
C ASN A 63 9.08 2.49 2.62
N GLY A 64 10.14 1.71 2.77
CA GLY A 64 10.60 0.77 1.74
C GLY A 64 9.80 -0.54 1.63
N GLY A 65 8.71 -0.69 2.40
CA GLY A 65 7.86 -1.86 2.40
C GLY A 65 8.15 -2.83 3.54
N GLY A 66 8.04 -4.12 3.25
CA GLY A 66 7.99 -5.20 4.24
C GLY A 66 6.93 -6.25 3.86
N ASN A 67 6.12 -6.67 4.81
CA ASN A 67 5.06 -7.65 4.61
C ASN A 67 3.75 -6.98 4.22
N SER A 68 3.20 -7.29 3.03
CA SER A 68 1.90 -6.74 2.59
C SER A 68 0.74 -7.11 3.50
N THR A 69 0.86 -8.20 4.26
CA THR A 69 -0.12 -8.58 5.29
C THR A 69 -0.32 -7.48 6.33
N TYR A 70 0.73 -6.69 6.62
CA TYR A 70 0.68 -5.60 7.60
C TYR A 70 -0.47 -4.64 7.30
N TRP A 71 -0.46 -4.00 6.13
CA TRP A 71 -1.49 -3.03 5.77
C TRP A 71 -2.81 -3.72 5.35
N ARG A 72 -2.75 -4.97 4.87
CA ARG A 72 -3.93 -5.79 4.54
C ARG A 72 -4.74 -6.21 5.76
N ILE A 73 -4.20 -6.08 6.98
CA ILE A 73 -4.92 -6.38 8.23
C ILE A 73 -5.08 -5.11 9.07
N ASN A 74 -4.01 -4.35 9.27
CA ASN A 74 -3.98 -3.29 10.27
C ASN A 74 -4.50 -1.93 9.76
N MET A 75 -4.64 -1.75 8.44
CA MET A 75 -4.94 -0.43 7.87
C MET A 75 -6.12 -0.45 6.92
N VAL A 76 -5.96 -1.04 5.73
CA VAL A 76 -6.94 -0.90 4.64
C VAL A 76 -8.33 -1.42 5.04
N PRO A 77 -8.49 -2.65 5.58
CA PRO A 77 -9.82 -3.19 5.89
C PRO A 77 -10.60 -2.37 6.91
N GLN A 78 -9.89 -1.65 7.79
CA GLN A 78 -10.48 -0.82 8.83
C GLN A 78 -10.99 0.53 8.29
N LEU A 79 -10.42 0.99 7.17
CA LEU A 79 -10.67 2.31 6.57
C LEU A 79 -11.64 2.27 5.37
N ILE A 80 -12.02 1.07 4.90
CA ILE A 80 -12.90 0.87 3.75
C ILE A 80 -14.27 0.36 4.22
N ASN A 81 -15.32 0.80 3.53
CA ASN A 81 -16.70 0.41 3.81
C ASN A 81 -17.29 -0.52 2.74
N LYS A 82 -16.54 -0.78 1.68
CA LYS A 82 -16.88 -1.68 0.58
C LYS A 82 -15.61 -2.37 0.08
N PRO A 83 -15.71 -3.58 -0.50
CA PRO A 83 -14.55 -4.24 -1.10
C PRO A 83 -13.88 -3.37 -2.15
N ILE A 84 -12.55 -3.45 -2.20
CA ILE A 84 -11.72 -2.81 -3.22
C ILE A 84 -11.02 -3.90 -4.00
N THR A 85 -11.19 -3.88 -5.32
CA THR A 85 -10.48 -4.76 -6.25
C THR A 85 -9.38 -3.98 -6.94
N TYR A 86 -8.18 -4.55 -7.02
CA TYR A 86 -7.07 -3.95 -7.76
C TYR A 86 -6.32 -5.02 -8.55
N ASN A 87 -5.69 -4.58 -9.64
CA ASN A 87 -4.94 -5.46 -10.54
C ASN A 87 -3.46 -5.19 -10.42
N THR A 88 -2.66 -6.25 -10.35
CA THR A 88 -1.21 -6.20 -10.46
C THR A 88 -0.78 -6.92 -11.73
N TYR A 89 0.07 -6.29 -12.52
CA TYR A 89 0.58 -6.83 -13.77
C TYR A 89 2.04 -7.22 -13.60
N TYR A 90 2.34 -8.51 -13.75
CA TYR A 90 3.70 -9.04 -13.73
C TYR A 90 4.18 -9.23 -15.16
N LEU A 91 5.28 -8.58 -15.53
CA LEU A 91 5.83 -8.64 -16.88
C LEU A 91 7.11 -9.46 -16.88
N TYR A 92 7.22 -10.39 -17.83
CA TYR A 92 8.31 -11.35 -17.91
C TYR A 92 9.12 -11.15 -19.19
N ARG A 93 10.42 -10.91 -19.02
CA ARG A 93 11.35 -10.58 -20.12
C ARG A 93 11.47 -11.68 -21.15
N GLY A 94 11.26 -12.94 -20.74
CA GLY A 94 11.55 -14.12 -21.56
C GLY A 94 13.05 -14.41 -21.63
N GLY A 95 13.42 -15.35 -22.51
CA GLY A 95 14.79 -15.84 -22.64
C GLY A 95 15.09 -16.99 -21.69
N GLU A 96 16.15 -17.75 -22.01
CA GLU A 96 16.45 -19.04 -21.38
C GLU A 96 16.42 -18.98 -19.85
N TYR A 97 17.18 -18.05 -19.24
CA TYR A 97 17.25 -17.92 -17.78
C TYR A 97 15.88 -17.67 -17.12
N ALA A 98 15.12 -16.69 -17.62
CA ALA A 98 13.83 -16.32 -17.03
C ALA A 98 12.80 -17.44 -17.24
N GLU A 99 12.80 -18.07 -18.42
CA GLU A 99 11.85 -19.13 -18.76
C GLU A 99 12.13 -20.41 -17.97
N THR A 100 13.40 -20.82 -17.82
CA THR A 100 13.78 -21.95 -16.95
C THR A 100 13.39 -21.69 -15.49
N PHE A 101 13.64 -20.48 -14.98
CA PHE A 101 13.20 -20.11 -13.62
C PHE A 101 11.68 -20.22 -13.49
N MET A 102 10.92 -19.62 -14.41
CA MET A 102 9.46 -19.65 -14.38
C MET A 102 8.90 -21.08 -14.45
N GLN A 103 9.47 -21.94 -15.31
CA GLN A 103 9.08 -23.36 -15.40
C GLN A 103 9.33 -24.10 -14.08
N SER A 104 10.52 -23.92 -13.48
CA SER A 104 10.86 -24.56 -12.20
C SER A 104 9.94 -24.14 -11.05
N ARG A 105 9.46 -22.89 -11.09
CA ARG A 105 8.55 -22.30 -10.10
C ARG A 105 7.07 -22.47 -10.45
N ARG A 106 6.75 -23.14 -11.58
CA ARG A 106 5.40 -23.32 -12.11
C ARG A 106 4.65 -21.99 -12.32
N LEU A 107 5.37 -20.95 -12.75
CA LEU A 107 4.84 -19.60 -13.03
C LEU A 107 4.45 -19.41 -14.50
N THR A 108 4.22 -20.49 -15.23
CA THR A 108 3.93 -20.47 -16.67
C THR A 108 2.43 -20.48 -16.98
N GLU A 109 1.60 -20.82 -16.00
CA GLU A 109 0.15 -20.88 -16.16
C GLU A 109 -0.45 -19.48 -16.26
N GLY A 110 -1.41 -19.29 -17.17
CA GLY A 110 -2.11 -18.01 -17.34
C GLY A 110 -1.25 -16.87 -17.89
N LEU A 111 -0.06 -17.16 -18.43
CA LEU A 111 0.73 -16.17 -19.15
C LEU A 111 0.02 -15.74 -20.43
N GLN A 112 -0.03 -14.43 -20.66
CA GLN A 112 -0.53 -13.80 -21.87
C GLN A 112 0.63 -13.20 -22.66
N PRO A 113 0.62 -13.22 -24.00
CA PRO A 113 1.60 -12.50 -24.81
C PRO A 113 1.60 -11.02 -24.47
N ILE A 114 2.77 -10.38 -24.42
CA ILE A 114 2.86 -8.94 -24.10
C ILE A 114 2.03 -8.07 -25.06
N ALA A 115 1.85 -8.52 -26.30
CA ALA A 115 1.06 -7.83 -27.31
C ALA A 115 -0.40 -7.60 -26.89
N ASN A 116 -0.93 -8.43 -25.98
CA ASN A 116 -2.30 -8.33 -25.47
C ASN A 116 -2.43 -7.34 -24.29
N ILE A 117 -1.33 -6.82 -23.74
CA ILE A 117 -1.38 -5.89 -22.59
C ILE A 117 -2.13 -4.58 -22.91
N LYS A 118 -2.23 -4.23 -24.20
CA LYS A 118 -3.02 -3.09 -24.67
C LYS A 118 -4.52 -3.26 -24.39
N ASP A 119 -5.01 -4.50 -24.31
CA ASP A 119 -6.40 -4.81 -24.06
C ASP A 119 -6.79 -4.52 -22.59
N GLU A 120 -5.80 -4.41 -21.70
CA GLU A 120 -5.96 -4.00 -20.31
C GLU A 120 -6.22 -2.49 -20.14
N ARG A 121 -6.09 -1.70 -21.22
CA ARG A 121 -6.37 -0.25 -21.25
C ARG A 121 -5.66 0.54 -20.16
N LEU A 122 -4.41 0.19 -19.86
CA LEU A 122 -3.58 0.88 -18.87
C LEU A 122 -3.13 2.25 -19.41
N SER A 123 -3.64 3.33 -18.81
CA SER A 123 -3.54 4.69 -19.35
C SER A 123 -2.12 5.28 -19.42
N LYS A 124 -1.16 4.75 -18.66
CA LYS A 124 0.20 5.29 -18.55
C LYS A 124 1.28 4.20 -18.49
N ILE A 125 1.12 3.16 -19.31
CA ILE A 125 2.13 2.09 -19.36
C ILE A 125 3.45 2.63 -19.97
N PRO A 126 4.62 2.40 -19.35
CA PRO A 126 5.90 2.84 -19.91
C PRO A 126 6.22 2.08 -21.22
N ARG A 127 6.93 2.71 -22.15
CA ARG A 127 7.24 2.12 -23.47
C ARG A 127 8.02 0.80 -23.34
N GLU A 128 8.87 0.72 -22.32
CA GLU A 128 9.67 -0.44 -21.97
C GLU A 128 8.79 -1.66 -21.67
N ALA A 129 7.62 -1.46 -21.06
CA ALA A 129 6.70 -2.54 -20.71
C ALA A 129 6.19 -3.31 -21.94
N THR A 130 6.06 -2.65 -23.10
CA THR A 130 5.57 -3.29 -24.34
C THR A 130 6.68 -3.74 -25.27
N THR A 131 7.94 -3.38 -24.99
CA THR A 131 9.08 -3.63 -25.88
C THR A 131 10.15 -4.54 -25.29
N MET A 132 10.31 -4.57 -23.97
CA MET A 132 11.34 -5.36 -23.28
C MET A 132 10.84 -6.70 -22.74
N PHE A 133 9.54 -6.99 -22.85
CA PHE A 133 8.93 -8.17 -22.24
C PHE A 133 8.29 -9.09 -23.28
N LYS A 134 8.25 -10.39 -22.99
CA LYS A 134 7.66 -11.42 -23.85
C LYS A 134 6.22 -11.70 -23.47
N ASN A 135 5.98 -11.90 -22.18
CA ASN A 135 4.68 -12.28 -21.63
C ASN A 135 4.35 -11.43 -20.41
N TYR A 136 3.06 -11.40 -20.04
CA TYR A 136 2.61 -10.87 -18.76
C TYR A 136 1.60 -11.81 -18.10
N ASN A 137 1.40 -11.61 -16.80
CA ASN A 137 0.27 -12.17 -16.07
C ASN A 137 -0.44 -11.05 -15.32
N LYS A 138 -1.76 -11.16 -15.23
CA LYS A 138 -2.61 -10.28 -14.44
C LYS A 138 -3.06 -11.01 -13.19
N ASN A 139 -2.72 -10.46 -12.04
CA ASN A 139 -3.27 -10.88 -10.76
C ASN A 139 -4.36 -9.89 -10.34
N VAL A 140 -5.52 -10.40 -9.93
CA VAL A 140 -6.64 -9.62 -9.40
C VAL A 140 -6.73 -9.92 -7.91
N ASP A 141 -6.53 -8.91 -7.07
CA ASP A 141 -6.65 -9.03 -5.63
C ASP A 141 -7.83 -8.18 -5.12
N ILE A 142 -8.42 -8.62 -4.01
CA ILE A 142 -9.59 -8.02 -3.38
C ILE A 142 -9.29 -7.83 -1.89
N VAL A 143 -9.43 -6.59 -1.42
CA VAL A 143 -9.41 -6.29 0.02
C VAL A 143 -10.84 -6.00 0.46
N THR A 144 -11.35 -6.81 1.38
CA THR A 144 -12.70 -6.63 1.94
C THR A 144 -12.64 -5.87 3.27
N PRO A 145 -13.67 -5.07 3.60
CA PRO A 145 -13.79 -4.47 4.93
C PRO A 145 -13.73 -5.55 6.01
N TYR A 146 -12.99 -5.28 7.09
CA TYR A 146 -12.90 -6.13 8.26
C TYR A 146 -12.65 -5.27 9.49
N HIS A 147 -13.53 -5.37 10.50
CA HIS A 147 -13.57 -4.46 11.65
C HIS A 147 -13.45 -2.98 11.24
N SER A 148 -14.18 -2.58 10.19
CA SER A 148 -14.19 -1.18 9.74
C SER A 148 -14.60 -0.26 10.88
N VAL A 149 -13.85 0.82 11.08
CA VAL A 149 -14.18 1.87 12.05
C VAL A 149 -15.26 2.81 11.51
N GLY A 150 -15.62 2.65 10.23
CA GLY A 150 -16.63 3.48 9.58
C GLY A 150 -16.14 4.89 9.25
N PHE A 151 -14.84 5.11 9.06
CA PHE A 151 -14.26 6.42 8.76
C PHE A 151 -14.87 7.00 7.46
N LYS A 152 -15.59 8.12 7.58
CA LYS A 152 -16.33 8.76 6.46
C LYS A 152 -15.59 9.93 5.82
N GLY A 153 -14.55 10.45 6.47
CA GLY A 153 -13.77 11.57 5.98
C GLY A 153 -12.91 11.26 4.76
N GLU A 154 -12.24 12.30 4.29
CA GLU A 154 -11.25 12.23 3.23
C GLU A 154 -9.95 11.62 3.75
N ILE A 155 -9.32 10.77 2.93
CA ILE A 155 -8.03 10.18 3.27
C ILE A 155 -6.99 10.62 2.24
N TYR A 156 -5.93 11.26 2.72
CA TYR A 156 -4.77 11.63 1.90
C TYR A 156 -3.61 10.70 2.21
N LEU A 157 -2.94 10.21 1.18
CA LEU A 157 -1.77 9.35 1.33
C LEU A 157 -0.51 10.08 0.86
N LEU A 158 0.45 10.32 1.74
CA LEU A 158 1.74 10.93 1.42
C LEU A 158 2.76 9.85 1.05
N VAL A 159 3.41 10.03 -0.08
CA VAL A 159 4.42 9.12 -0.64
C VAL A 159 5.62 9.90 -1.18
N ASP A 160 6.77 9.24 -1.28
CA ASP A 160 8.00 9.77 -1.87
C ASP A 160 8.73 8.70 -2.70
N SER A 161 9.91 9.04 -3.20
CA SER A 161 10.74 8.13 -4.01
C SER A 161 11.29 6.91 -3.26
N SER A 162 11.14 6.88 -1.94
CA SER A 162 11.58 5.76 -1.10
C SER A 162 10.45 4.76 -0.83
N VAL A 163 9.25 5.00 -1.36
CA VAL A 163 8.12 4.06 -1.33
C VAL A 163 8.32 2.99 -2.41
N TYR A 164 8.54 1.75 -1.99
CA TYR A 164 8.64 0.60 -2.89
C TYR A 164 8.14 -0.70 -2.23
N SER A 165 8.09 -1.79 -3.01
CA SER A 165 7.69 -3.12 -2.52
C SER A 165 6.28 -3.11 -1.89
N SER A 166 6.09 -3.69 -0.71
CA SER A 166 4.81 -3.70 0.01
C SER A 166 4.21 -2.29 0.20
N ALA A 167 5.04 -1.25 0.35
CA ALA A 167 4.57 0.12 0.49
C ALA A 167 3.92 0.67 -0.79
N GLU A 168 4.46 0.29 -1.95
CA GLU A 168 3.81 0.57 -3.24
C GLU A 168 2.47 -0.16 -3.33
N GLY A 169 2.40 -1.42 -2.90
CA GLY A 169 1.16 -2.19 -2.86
C GLY A 169 0.05 -1.49 -2.06
N PHE A 170 0.39 -0.86 -0.94
CA PHE A 170 -0.54 -0.04 -0.17
C PHE A 170 -0.96 1.23 -0.94
N ALA A 171 -0.03 1.89 -1.62
CA ALA A 171 -0.29 3.10 -2.39
C ALA A 171 -1.15 2.88 -3.66
N VAL A 172 -1.15 1.66 -4.20
CA VAL A 172 -1.98 1.27 -5.37
C VAL A 172 -3.49 1.32 -5.06
N ILE A 173 -3.89 1.33 -3.78
CA ILE A 173 -5.29 1.33 -3.33
C ILE A 173 -5.90 2.74 -3.43
N ARG A 174 -5.89 3.30 -4.64
CA ARG A 174 -6.36 4.67 -4.93
C ARG A 174 -7.87 4.85 -4.86
N GLN A 175 -8.64 3.76 -4.86
CA GLN A 175 -10.11 3.81 -4.77
C GLN A 175 -10.62 4.38 -3.43
N ARG A 176 -9.75 4.47 -2.41
CA ARG A 176 -10.06 5.09 -1.12
C ARG A 176 -9.23 6.35 -0.82
N TYR A 177 -8.09 6.53 -1.47
CA TYR A 177 -7.07 7.51 -1.09
C TYR A 177 -6.81 8.55 -2.18
N ARG A 178 -6.64 9.81 -1.77
CA ARG A 178 -6.04 10.85 -2.60
C ARG A 178 -4.52 10.83 -2.36
N VAL A 179 -3.77 10.26 -3.29
CA VAL A 179 -2.31 10.09 -3.15
C VAL A 179 -1.57 11.37 -3.53
N CYS A 180 -0.71 11.85 -2.64
CA CYS A 180 0.11 13.06 -2.77
C CYS A 180 1.60 12.70 -2.76
N TYR A 181 2.28 12.98 -3.87
CA TYR A 181 3.73 12.81 -3.99
C TYR A 181 4.45 14.11 -3.61
N GLY A 182 5.30 14.08 -2.58
CA GLY A 182 6.32 15.10 -2.32
C GLY A 182 5.90 16.58 -2.26
N CYS A 183 4.66 16.91 -1.87
CA CYS A 183 4.10 18.28 -1.90
C CYS A 183 3.95 18.91 -3.30
N TRP A 184 3.60 18.14 -4.32
CA TRP A 184 2.99 18.66 -5.54
C TRP A 184 1.75 17.84 -5.92
N TRP A 185 0.59 18.51 -6.09
CA TRP A 185 -0.61 17.91 -6.67
C TRP A 185 -0.39 17.67 -8.16
N LYS A 186 0.35 16.62 -8.50
CA LYS A 186 0.39 16.10 -9.86
C LYS A 186 -0.52 14.89 -9.91
N ASN A 187 -1.53 14.97 -10.76
CA ASN A 187 -2.34 13.83 -11.19
C ASN A 187 -1.45 12.87 -12.00
N TRP A 188 -0.58 12.13 -11.32
CA TRP A 188 -0.01 10.92 -11.88
C TRP A 188 -1.10 9.84 -11.82
N TRP A 189 -1.28 9.15 -12.95
CA TRP A 189 -2.31 8.15 -13.25
C TRP A 189 -3.74 8.68 -13.37
#